data_AF-A0A8G1XAM7-F1
#
_entry.id   AF-A0A8G1XAM7-F1
#
_cell.length_a   1.000
_cell.length_b   1.000
_cell.length_c   1.000
_cell.angle_alpha   90.00
_cell.angle_beta   90.00
_cell.angle_gamma   90.00
#
_symmetry.space_group_name_H-M   'P 1'
#
loop_
_entity.id
_entity.type
_entity.pdbx_description
1 polymer ?
#
loop_
_entity_poly.entity_id
_entity_poly.type
_entity_poly.pdbx_seq_one_letter_code
_entity_poly.pdbx_strand_id
1 'polypeptide(L)'
;MSGASAPILLLGGAPVHGALPVLRVADGAVPGLDGWSVFASLTMCVLDGPGDAGCLFPTLGGSFAADGVAGWCAEVERAGGALVVSLPDPAALAGPLDWTALLDGGSHGGFAPATAA
;
A
#
# COMPACT_ATOMS: atom_id res chain seq x y z
N MET A 1 -18.83 0.78 -14.54
CA MET A 1 -17.95 0.05 -13.60
C MET A 1 -18.02 0.76 -12.28
N SER A 2 -18.49 0.09 -11.23
CA SER A 2 -18.59 0.70 -9.89
C SER A 2 -17.18 1.04 -9.43
N GLY A 3 -16.92 2.32 -9.12
CA GLY A 3 -15.60 2.81 -8.69
C GLY A 3 -15.27 2.29 -7.30
N ALA A 4 -14.88 1.02 -7.20
CA ALA A 4 -14.31 0.49 -5.98
C ALA A 4 -12.96 1.20 -5.79
N SER A 5 -12.90 2.12 -4.82
CA SER A 5 -11.63 2.64 -4.33
C SER A 5 -10.83 1.44 -3.84
N ALA A 6 -9.65 1.20 -4.41
CA ALA A 6 -8.75 0.17 -3.92
C ALA A 6 -8.36 0.52 -2.46
N PRO A 7 -8.24 -0.48 -1.56
CA PRO A 7 -7.72 -0.25 -0.23
C PRO A 7 -6.29 0.30 -0.35
N ILE A 8 -5.95 1.28 0.50
CA ILE A 8 -4.65 1.95 0.46
C ILE A 8 -3.76 1.41 1.57
N LEU A 9 -2.55 0.97 1.21
CA LEU A 9 -1.46 0.70 2.13
C LEU A 9 -0.53 1.92 2.14
N LEU A 10 -0.68 2.76 3.16
CA LEU A 10 0.11 3.97 3.33
C LEU A 10 1.30 3.71 4.26
N LEU A 11 2.51 3.99 3.78
CA LEU A 11 3.77 3.67 4.43
C LEU A 11 4.62 4.94 4.62
N GLY A 12 5.13 5.17 5.82
CA GLY A 12 6.06 6.26 6.10
C GLY A 12 7.42 5.70 6.52
N GLY A 13 8.48 6.10 5.81
CA GLY A 13 9.85 5.64 6.10
C GLY A 13 10.07 4.13 5.92
N ALA A 14 9.31 3.49 5.04
CA ALA A 14 9.48 2.06 4.79
C ALA A 14 10.88 1.78 4.21
N PRO A 15 11.56 0.70 4.63
CA PRO A 15 12.91 0.36 4.17
C PRO A 15 12.97 0.11 2.65
N VAL A 16 11.82 -0.22 2.05
CA VAL A 16 11.66 -0.46 0.61
C VAL A 16 11.30 0.79 -0.20
N HIS A 17 11.21 1.98 0.41
CA HIS A 17 10.77 3.20 -0.25
C HIS A 17 11.52 3.46 -1.57
N GLY A 18 12.85 3.35 -1.55
CA GLY A 18 13.70 3.56 -2.74
C GLY A 18 13.63 2.46 -3.80
N ALA A 19 13.08 1.28 -3.48
CA ALA A 19 12.90 0.19 -4.42
C ALA A 19 11.55 0.29 -5.18
N LEU A 20 10.59 1.02 -4.62
CA LEU A 20 9.31 1.31 -5.27
C LEU A 20 9.50 2.38 -6.35
N PRO A 21 8.80 2.29 -7.50
CA PRO A 21 8.82 3.33 -8.53
C PRO A 21 8.11 4.61 -8.05
N VAL A 22 8.40 5.75 -8.68
CA VAL A 22 7.66 7.00 -8.43
C VAL A 22 6.20 6.81 -8.84
N LEU A 23 5.28 7.12 -7.93
CA LEU A 23 3.84 6.98 -8.16
C LEU A 23 3.32 8.15 -8.97
N ARG A 24 2.93 7.88 -10.22
CA ARG A 24 2.22 8.83 -11.08
C ARG A 24 0.99 8.17 -11.69
N VAL A 25 -0.18 8.72 -11.41
CA VAL A 25 -1.41 8.32 -12.07
C VAL A 25 -1.38 8.82 -13.51
N ALA A 26 -1.61 7.92 -14.46
CA ALA A 26 -1.72 8.24 -15.88
C ALA A 26 -3.09 7.76 -16.37
N ASP A 27 -3.79 8.60 -17.14
CA ASP A 27 -5.11 8.30 -17.71
C ASP A 27 -6.15 7.82 -16.66
N GLY A 28 -6.03 8.32 -15.43
CA GLY A 28 -6.92 7.94 -14.32
C GLY A 28 -6.65 6.56 -13.72
N ALA A 29 -5.56 5.90 -14.11
CA ALA A 29 -5.14 4.60 -13.60
C ALA A 29 -3.85 4.70 -12.79
N VAL A 30 -3.78 3.93 -11.70
CA VAL A 30 -2.56 3.71 -10.92
C VAL A 30 -1.71 2.66 -11.66
N PRO A 31 -0.40 2.86 -11.81
CA PRO A 31 0.48 1.85 -12.41
C PRO A 31 0.54 0.60 -11.54
N GLY A 32 0.57 -0.58 -12.17
CA GLY A 32 0.87 -1.83 -11.49
C GLY A 32 2.32 -1.86 -11.01
N LEU A 33 2.56 -2.53 -9.88
CA LEU A 33 3.90 -2.79 -9.37
C LEU A 33 4.39 -4.16 -9.86
N ASP A 34 5.08 -4.16 -10.99
CA ASP A 34 5.63 -5.39 -11.58
C ASP A 34 6.60 -6.10 -10.62
N GLY A 35 6.34 -7.37 -10.34
CA GLY A 35 7.15 -8.17 -9.42
C GLY A 35 6.89 -7.91 -7.94
N TRP A 36 5.90 -7.09 -7.60
CA TRP A 36 5.45 -6.88 -6.22
C TRP A 36 4.15 -7.60 -5.94
N SER A 37 3.91 -7.94 -4.67
CA SER A 37 2.63 -8.42 -4.18
C SER A 37 2.37 -7.96 -2.76
N VAL A 38 1.10 -7.94 -2.37
CA VAL A 38 0.68 -7.69 -0.99
C VAL A 38 0.06 -8.94 -0.40
N PHE A 39 0.48 -9.30 0.81
CA PHE A 39 -0.15 -10.31 1.62
C PHE A 39 -0.74 -9.65 2.86
N ALA A 40 -2.07 -9.64 2.96
CA ALA A 40 -2.82 -9.06 4.05
C ALA A 40 -3.31 -10.16 4.99
N SER A 41 -2.94 -10.10 6.27
CA SER A 41 -3.47 -10.98 7.29
C SER A 41 -3.78 -10.25 8.59
N LEU A 42 -4.53 -10.92 9.45
CA LEU A 42 -4.94 -10.36 10.73
C LEU A 42 -3.75 -9.94 11.60
N THR A 43 -2.59 -10.60 11.51
CA THR A 43 -1.44 -10.31 12.40
C THR A 43 -0.29 -9.58 11.71
N MET A 44 -0.17 -9.73 10.39
CA MET A 44 0.89 -9.11 9.59
C MET A 44 0.39 -8.70 8.21
N CYS A 45 1.00 -7.64 7.68
CA CYS A 45 0.94 -7.25 6.27
C CYS A 45 2.34 -7.35 5.70
N VAL A 46 2.48 -8.01 4.56
CA VAL A 46 3.74 -8.11 3.82
C VAL A 46 3.58 -7.40 2.49
N LEU A 47 4.51 -6.50 2.19
CA LEU A 47 4.74 -6.01 0.85
C LEU A 47 5.99 -6.72 0.33
N ASP A 48 5.77 -7.71 -0.53
CA ASP A 48 6.81 -8.55 -1.12
C ASP A 48 7.19 -7.98 -2.49
N GLY A 49 8.48 -7.96 -2.80
CA GLY A 49 9.03 -7.31 -3.99
C GLY A 49 10.19 -8.11 -4.60
N PRO A 50 10.77 -7.63 -5.70
CA PRO A 50 11.79 -8.37 -6.42
C PRO A 50 13.12 -8.46 -5.65
N GLY A 51 13.75 -9.63 -5.69
CA GLY A 51 15.02 -9.89 -5.01
C GLY A 51 14.84 -9.96 -3.51
N ASP A 52 15.62 -9.17 -2.76
CA ASP A 52 15.50 -9.03 -1.30
C ASP A 52 14.68 -7.78 -0.89
N ALA A 53 14.02 -7.13 -1.86
CA ALA A 53 13.18 -5.96 -1.58
C ALA A 53 11.84 -6.42 -1.01
N GLY A 54 11.57 -6.09 0.25
CA GLY A 54 10.29 -6.40 0.88
C GLY A 54 10.23 -5.84 2.29
N CYS A 55 9.04 -5.80 2.87
CA CYS A 55 8.86 -5.40 4.25
C CYS A 55 7.63 -6.04 4.87
N LEU A 56 7.71 -6.24 6.18
CA LEU A 56 6.65 -6.79 7.00
C LEU A 56 6.25 -5.76 8.05
N PHE A 57 4.94 -5.60 8.23
CA PHE A 57 4.35 -4.71 9.22
C PHE A 57 3.41 -5.51 10.12
N PRO A 58 3.55 -5.45 11.45
CA PRO A 58 2.53 -5.96 12.36
C PRO A 58 1.22 -5.20 12.15
N THR A 59 0.13 -5.89 11.86
CA THR A 59 -1.20 -5.28 11.69
C THR A 59 -1.96 -5.19 13.00
N LEU A 60 -1.71 -6.13 13.93
CA LEU A 60 -2.16 -6.06 15.32
C LEU A 60 -1.06 -5.44 16.20
N GLY A 61 -1.47 -4.49 17.04
CA GLY A 61 -0.56 -3.70 17.89
C GLY A 61 -0.42 -2.23 17.47
N GLY A 62 -0.98 -1.85 16.32
CA GLY A 62 -1.18 -0.44 15.94
C GLY A 62 -2.52 0.13 16.47
N SER A 63 -2.86 1.36 16.08
CA SER A 63 -4.12 2.05 16.47
C SER A 63 -5.41 1.44 15.89
N PHE A 64 -5.35 0.28 15.25
CA PHE A 64 -6.49 -0.38 14.63
C PHE A 64 -7.06 -1.47 15.55
N ALA A 65 -8.38 -1.46 15.73
CA ALA A 65 -9.09 -2.57 16.33
C ALA A 65 -9.01 -3.82 15.43
N ALA A 66 -9.07 -5.01 16.00
CA ALA A 66 -9.00 -6.27 15.26
C ALA A 66 -10.05 -6.36 14.13
N ASP A 67 -11.26 -5.86 14.37
CA ASP A 67 -12.33 -5.82 13.37
C ASP A 67 -11.97 -4.91 12.18
N GLY A 68 -11.24 -3.81 12.43
CA GLY A 68 -10.76 -2.91 11.38
C GLY A 68 -9.71 -3.59 10.49
N VAL A 69 -8.80 -4.37 11.09
CA VAL A 69 -7.80 -5.13 10.34
C VAL A 69 -8.46 -6.25 9.53
N ALA A 70 -9.45 -6.95 10.10
CA ALA A 70 -10.20 -7.98 9.39
C ALA A 70 -10.97 -7.39 8.19
N GLY A 71 -11.61 -6.23 8.38
CA GLY A 71 -12.27 -5.50 7.29
C GLY A 71 -11.31 -5.12 6.18
N TRP A 72 -10.14 -4.58 6.52
CA TRP A 72 -9.11 -4.24 5.55
C TRP A 72 -8.61 -5.47 4.77
N CYS A 73 -8.38 -6.60 5.44
CA CYS A 73 -7.97 -7.84 4.76
C CYS A 73 -9.02 -8.28 3.73
N ALA A 74 -10.31 -8.25 4.10
CA ALA A 74 -11.40 -8.60 3.18
C ALA A 74 -11.51 -7.61 2.00
N GLU A 75 -11.21 -6.32 2.22
CA GLU A 75 -11.16 -5.34 1.14
C GLU A 75 -10.00 -5.57 0.17
N VAL A 76 -8.82 -5.95 0.67
CA VAL A 76 -7.66 -6.29 -0.17
C VAL A 76 -7.96 -7.51 -1.03
N GLU A 77 -8.54 -8.56 -0.44
CA GLU A 77 -8.94 -9.76 -1.18
C GLU A 77 -9.99 -9.42 -2.25
N ARG A 78 -11.05 -8.69 -1.87
CA ARG A 78 -12.13 -8.29 -2.80
C ARG A 78 -11.62 -7.40 -3.93
N ALA A 79 -10.65 -6.53 -3.67
CA ALA A 79 -10.04 -5.66 -4.67
C ALA A 79 -8.95 -6.36 -5.50
N GLY A 80 -8.53 -7.57 -5.11
CA GLY A 80 -7.43 -8.30 -5.73
C GLY A 80 -6.05 -7.66 -5.47
N GLY A 81 -5.93 -6.80 -4.46
CA GLY A 81 -4.70 -6.06 -4.16
C GLY A 81 -4.93 -4.77 -3.40
N ALA A 82 -3.88 -3.96 -3.31
CA ALA A 82 -3.89 -2.66 -2.62
C ALA A 82 -3.10 -1.61 -3.40
N LEU A 83 -3.51 -0.35 -3.27
CA LEU A 83 -2.70 0.80 -3.67
C LEU A 83 -1.62 1.03 -2.59
N VAL A 84 -0.37 0.83 -2.94
CA VAL A 84 0.78 1.16 -2.08
C VAL A 84 1.15 2.63 -2.30
N VAL A 85 1.21 3.39 -1.21
CA VAL A 85 1.73 4.76 -1.20
C VAL A 85 2.82 4.85 -0.14
N SER A 86 4.05 5.09 -0.55
CA SER A 86 5.21 5.18 0.31
C SER A 86 5.75 6.60 0.33
N LEU A 87 5.90 7.14 1.54
CA LEU A 87 6.53 8.42 1.83
C LEU A 87 7.92 8.18 2.43
N PRO A 88 8.91 9.03 2.14
CA PRO A 88 10.29 8.84 2.60
C PRO A 88 10.45 9.02 4.11
N ASP A 89 9.59 9.79 4.76
CA ASP A 89 9.67 10.14 6.18
C ASP A 89 8.36 9.78 6.90
N PRO A 90 8.39 9.04 8.03
CA PRO A 90 7.21 8.80 8.86
C PRO A 90 6.48 10.08 9.30
N ALA A 91 7.19 11.19 9.49
CA ALA A 91 6.61 12.47 9.86
C ALA A 91 5.67 13.03 8.78
N ALA A 92 5.82 12.61 7.52
CA ALA A 92 4.92 13.01 6.43
C ALA A 92 3.51 12.41 6.57
N LEU A 93 3.31 11.44 7.47
CA LEU A 93 1.99 10.92 7.84
C LEU A 93 1.28 11.77 8.89
N ALA A 94 1.97 12.75 9.48
CA ALA A 94 1.39 13.62 10.49
C ALA A 94 0.58 14.75 9.85
N GLY A 95 -0.74 14.58 9.80
CA GLY A 95 -1.68 15.61 9.35
C GLY A 95 -2.42 15.23 8.05
N PRO A 96 -3.16 16.17 7.46
CA PRO A 96 -3.88 15.94 6.21
C PRO A 96 -2.94 15.62 5.06
N LEU A 97 -3.27 14.58 4.29
CA LEU A 97 -2.52 14.19 3.10
C LEU A 97 -3.06 14.91 1.86
N ASP A 98 -2.17 15.51 1.07
CA ASP A 98 -2.48 16.01 -0.27
C ASP A 98 -2.43 14.86 -1.28
N TRP A 99 -3.52 14.11 -1.39
CA TRP A 99 -3.62 12.96 -2.30
C TRP A 99 -3.32 13.31 -3.75
N THR A 100 -3.65 14.51 -4.20
CA THR A 100 -3.38 14.93 -5.58
C THR A 100 -1.87 15.01 -5.81
N ALA A 101 -1.14 15.66 -4.90
CA ALA A 101 0.31 15.75 -4.98
C ALA A 101 1.00 14.38 -4.84
N LEU A 102 0.49 13.52 -3.94
CA LEU A 102 1.04 12.18 -3.74
C LEU A 102 0.91 11.30 -4.99
N LEU A 103 -0.24 11.40 -5.69
CA LEU A 103 -0.53 10.65 -6.91
C LEU A 103 0.11 11.25 -8.17
N ASP A 104 0.67 12.47 -8.10
CA ASP A 104 1.38 13.15 -9.18
C ASP A 104 2.91 13.21 -8.93
N GLY A 105 3.46 12.12 -8.40
CA GLY A 105 4.90 11.94 -8.22
C GLY A 105 5.47 12.44 -6.90
N GLY A 106 4.63 12.86 -5.95
CA GLY A 106 5.04 13.18 -4.59
C GLY A 106 5.32 11.97 -3.69
N SER A 107 5.12 10.75 -4.20
CA SER A 107 5.32 9.50 -3.46
C SER A 107 5.88 8.39 -4.34
N HIS A 108 6.22 7.25 -3.73
CA HIS A 108 6.61 6.02 -4.42
C HIS A 108 5.57 4.93 -4.19
N GLY A 109 5.31 4.09 -5.18
CA GLY A 109 4.35 2.99 -5.08
C GLY A 109 3.54 2.78 -6.35
N GLY A 110 2.37 2.18 -6.19
CA GLY A 110 1.54 1.66 -7.27
C GLY A 110 0.59 0.58 -6.77
N PHE A 111 -0.12 -0.09 -7.69
CA PHE A 111 -1.02 -1.17 -7.33
C PHE A 111 -0.25 -2.50 -7.18
N ALA A 112 -0.25 -3.05 -5.96
CA ALA A 112 0.31 -4.37 -5.67
C ALA A 112 -0.82 -5.42 -5.67
N PRO A 113 -0.74 -6.46 -6.51
CA PRO A 113 -1.73 -7.54 -6.50
C PRO A 113 -1.68 -8.33 -5.18
N ALA A 114 -2.84 -8.80 -4.73
CA ALA A 114 -2.92 -9.67 -3.57
C ALA A 114 -2.34 -11.05 -3.89
N THR A 115 -1.50 -11.57 -3.02
CA THR A 115 -1.09 -12.97 -3.04
C THR A 115 -2.02 -13.77 -2.13
N ALA A 116 -2.40 -14.98 -2.55
CA ALA A 116 -3.21 -15.87 -1.74
C ALA A 116 -2.42 -16.35 -0.50
N ALA A 117 -3.14 -16.56 0.60
CA ALA A 117 -2.60 -17.27 1.76
C ALA A 117 -2.30 -18.74 1.46
#